data_AF-A0A7S2V7F1-F1
#
_entry.id   AF-A0A7S2V7F1-F1
#
_cell.length_a   1.000
_cell.length_b   1.000
_cell.length_c   1.000
_cell.angle_alpha   90.00
_cell.angle_beta   90.00
_cell.angle_gamma   90.00
#
_symmetry.space_group_name_H-M   'P 1'
#
loop_
_entity.id
_entity.type
_entity.pdbx_description
1 polymer ?
#
loop_
_entity_poly.entity_id
_entity_poly.type
_entity_poly.pdbx_seq_one_letter_code
_entity_poly.pdbx_strand_id
1 'polypeptide(L)'
;MAAIVENAGPQAVLEVLKAFGDEVESACNLMHEEAISPRSSPGNSWSKPSEHLETALTVIFTANNSISNSSTKFALLFKASPNVEQASSICKELSSSCEKLSTAVRILLPCGSSQPLYQNLTKNCRAVLRCLLALVRASTMEFAKGAGGTEAEAV
;
A
#
# COMPACT_ATOMS: atom_id res chain seq x y z
N MET A 1 36.81 -9.80 25.41
CA MET A 1 35.38 -9.50 25.58
C MET A 1 34.88 -9.05 24.22
N ALA A 2 34.38 -10.00 23.43
CA ALA A 2 34.11 -9.80 22.00
C ALA A 2 32.89 -8.90 21.80
N ALA A 3 33.01 -7.97 20.86
CA ALA A 3 31.98 -7.01 20.49
C ALA A 3 30.69 -7.74 20.11
N ILE A 4 29.58 -7.30 20.71
CA ILE A 4 28.24 -7.64 20.26
C ILE A 4 28.11 -7.00 18.88
N VAL A 5 28.17 -7.83 17.83
CA VAL A 5 27.94 -7.40 16.46
C VAL A 5 26.54 -6.80 16.41
N GLU A 6 26.50 -5.54 16.00
CA GLU A 6 25.34 -4.69 15.82
C GLU A 6 24.48 -5.23 14.66
N ASN A 7 23.85 -6.39 14.89
CA ASN A 7 23.03 -7.12 13.92
C ASN A 7 21.63 -6.47 13.74
N ALA A 8 21.47 -5.20 14.14
CA ALA A 8 20.21 -4.48 14.12
C ALA A 8 19.84 -3.98 12.70
N GLY A 9 20.79 -3.87 11.78
CA GLY A 9 20.57 -3.24 10.46
C GLY A 9 19.58 -4.00 9.55
N PRO A 10 19.92 -5.21 9.06
CA PRO A 10 19.07 -5.93 8.12
C PRO A 10 17.76 -6.43 8.75
N GLN A 11 17.82 -6.86 10.02
CA GLN A 11 16.63 -7.36 10.72
C GLN A 11 15.58 -6.25 10.94
N ALA A 12 16.01 -5.03 11.31
CA ALA A 12 15.08 -3.92 11.46
C ALA A 12 14.42 -3.51 10.13
N VAL A 13 15.15 -3.59 9.01
CA VAL A 13 14.58 -3.36 7.67
C VAL A 13 13.50 -4.40 7.34
N LEU A 14 13.74 -5.68 7.65
CA LEU A 14 12.76 -6.74 7.45
C LEU A 14 11.51 -6.55 8.32
N GLU A 15 11.65 -6.08 9.55
CA GLU A 15 10.52 -5.77 10.44
C GLU A 15 9.68 -4.62 9.89
N VAL A 16 10.32 -3.56 9.37
CA VAL A 16 9.63 -2.45 8.70
C VAL A 16 8.84 -2.95 7.50
N LEU A 17 9.45 -3.78 6.65
CA LEU A 17 8.79 -4.35 5.47
C LEU A 17 7.60 -5.23 5.83
N LYS A 18 7.75 -6.06 6.88
CA LYS A 18 6.67 -6.94 7.35
C LYS A 18 5.50 -6.11 7.88
N ALA A 19 5.76 -5.14 8.76
CA ALA A 19 4.73 -4.27 9.31
C ALA A 19 3.99 -3.51 8.20
N PHE A 20 4.71 -3.00 7.21
CA PHE A 20 4.11 -2.34 6.06
C PHE A 20 3.28 -3.31 5.19
N GLY A 21 3.77 -4.52 4.96
CA GLY A 21 3.03 -5.57 4.25
C GLY A 21 1.70 -5.90 4.94
N ASP A 22 1.72 -6.06 6.27
CA ASP A 22 0.52 -6.33 7.07
C ASP A 22 -0.50 -5.17 7.00
N GLU A 23 -0.03 -3.92 6.97
CA GLU A 23 -0.87 -2.73 6.78
C GLU A 23 -1.56 -2.72 5.41
N VAL A 24 -0.83 -3.00 4.33
CA VAL A 24 -1.38 -3.04 2.96
C VAL A 24 -2.38 -4.20 2.82
N GLU A 25 -2.11 -5.35 3.44
CA GLU A 25 -3.03 -6.50 3.48
C GLU A 25 -4.32 -6.16 4.25
N SER A 26 -4.22 -5.49 5.39
CA SER A 26 -5.37 -4.99 6.15
C SER A 26 -6.23 -4.04 5.30
N ALA A 27 -5.61 -3.07 4.61
CA ALA A 27 -6.31 -2.16 3.71
C ALA A 27 -7.02 -2.90 2.55
N CYS A 28 -6.40 -3.94 1.98
CA CYS A 28 -7.04 -4.79 0.96
C CYS A 28 -8.30 -5.48 1.48
N ASN A 29 -8.24 -6.00 2.71
CA ASN A 29 -9.33 -6.74 3.33
C ASN A 29 -10.50 -5.83 3.67
N LEU A 30 -10.23 -4.63 4.22
CA LEU A 30 -11.25 -3.62 4.49
C LEU A 30 -12.02 -3.22 3.22
N MET A 31 -11.32 -2.97 2.10
CA MET A 31 -11.97 -2.69 0.81
C MET A 31 -12.82 -3.87 0.30
N HIS A 32 -12.47 -5.11 0.66
CA HIS A 32 -13.24 -6.29 0.25
C HIS A 32 -14.53 -6.42 1.05
N GLU A 33 -14.46 -6.27 2.37
CA GLU A 33 -15.62 -6.35 3.26
C GLU A 33 -16.67 -5.29 2.92
N GLU A 34 -16.23 -4.06 2.64
CA GLU A 34 -17.13 -2.97 2.29
C GLU A 34 -17.80 -3.14 0.92
N ALA A 35 -17.13 -3.80 -0.03
CA ALA A 35 -17.71 -4.10 -1.34
C ALA A 35 -18.85 -5.12 -1.27
N ILE A 36 -18.87 -5.98 -0.25
CA ILE A 36 -19.85 -7.06 -0.07
C ILE A 36 -21.05 -6.60 0.76
N SER A 37 -20.89 -5.55 1.59
CA SER A 37 -21.97 -5.03 2.42
C SER A 37 -22.91 -4.13 1.60
N PRO A 38 -24.21 -4.47 1.48
CA PRO A 38 -25.17 -3.64 0.74
C PRO A 38 -25.48 -2.38 1.56
N ARG A 39 -24.72 -1.29 1.33
CA ARG A 39 -25.17 0.03 1.75
C ARG A 39 -26.31 0.45 0.83
N SER A 40 -27.51 0.56 1.39
CA SER A 40 -28.69 1.08 0.70
C SER A 40 -28.40 2.49 0.18
N SER A 41 -28.36 2.67 -1.14
CA SER A 41 -28.27 3.99 -1.76
C SER A 41 -29.51 4.82 -1.40
N PRO A 42 -29.36 6.08 -0.95
CA PRO A 42 -30.48 7.02 -0.94
C PRO A 42 -30.93 7.24 -2.39
N GLY A 43 -32.25 7.31 -2.59
CA GLY A 43 -32.91 7.32 -3.89
C GLY A 43 -32.39 8.37 -4.89
N ASN A 44 -32.56 8.00 -6.15
CA ASN A 44 -31.80 8.45 -7.30
C ASN A 44 -32.30 9.81 -7.80
N SER A 45 -31.41 10.80 -7.93
CA SER A 45 -31.53 11.83 -8.97
C SER A 45 -30.14 12.00 -9.60
N TRP A 46 -30.01 11.67 -10.88
CA TRP A 46 -28.78 11.82 -11.65
C TRP A 46 -28.59 13.28 -12.09
N SER A 47 -28.65 14.18 -11.11
CA SER A 47 -28.12 15.53 -11.24
C SER A 47 -26.59 15.45 -11.16
N LYS A 48 -25.87 16.45 -11.68
CA LYS A 48 -24.40 16.55 -11.75
C LYS A 48 -23.65 15.88 -10.58
N PRO A 49 -22.44 15.31 -10.80
CA PRO A 49 -21.59 14.83 -9.71
C PRO A 49 -21.54 15.87 -8.58
N SER A 50 -21.75 15.44 -7.34
CA SER A 50 -21.51 16.35 -6.22
C SER A 50 -20.04 16.76 -6.22
N GLU A 51 -19.70 17.97 -5.78
CA GLU A 51 -18.30 18.40 -5.63
C GLU A 51 -17.49 17.41 -4.76
N HIS A 52 -18.17 16.72 -3.85
CA HIS A 52 -17.59 15.65 -3.02
C HIS A 52 -17.23 14.41 -3.84
N LEU A 53 -18.03 14.02 -4.83
CA LEU A 53 -17.73 12.90 -5.72
C LEU A 53 -16.52 13.21 -6.60
N GLU A 54 -16.46 14.42 -7.18
CA GLU A 54 -15.31 14.85 -7.98
C GLU A 54 -14.02 14.89 -7.14
N THR A 55 -14.13 15.38 -5.90
CA THR A 55 -13.03 15.36 -4.93
C THR A 55 -12.57 13.93 -4.64
N ALA A 56 -13.49 13.01 -4.34
CA ALA A 56 -13.17 11.61 -4.06
C ALA A 56 -12.45 10.95 -5.25
N LEU A 57 -12.95 11.15 -6.48
CA LEU A 57 -12.32 10.65 -7.70
C LEU A 57 -10.92 11.24 -7.92
N THR A 58 -10.75 12.53 -7.64
CA THR A 58 -9.44 13.20 -7.70
C THR A 58 -8.46 12.60 -6.70
N VAL A 59 -8.90 12.37 -5.45
CA VAL A 59 -8.05 11.72 -4.44
C VAL A 59 -7.67 10.30 -4.85
N ILE A 60 -8.61 9.52 -5.42
CA ILE A 60 -8.31 8.18 -5.94
C ILE A 60 -7.24 8.26 -7.04
N PHE A 61 -7.38 9.16 -7.99
CA PHE A 61 -6.42 9.34 -9.08
C PHE A 61 -5.04 9.75 -8.56
N THR A 62 -4.97 10.78 -7.71
CA THR A 62 -3.72 11.26 -7.12
C THR A 62 -3.05 10.19 -6.27
N ALA A 63 -3.80 9.49 -5.42
CA ALA A 63 -3.27 8.42 -4.58
C ALA A 63 -2.72 7.25 -5.42
N ASN A 64 -3.41 6.83 -6.48
CA ASN A 64 -2.91 5.80 -7.39
C ASN A 64 -1.60 6.23 -8.08
N ASN A 65 -1.49 7.48 -8.53
CA ASN A 65 -0.26 7.99 -9.13
C ASN A 65 0.88 8.04 -8.10
N SER A 66 0.60 8.47 -6.87
CA SER A 66 1.57 8.42 -5.77
C SER A 66 2.03 6.99 -5.50
N ILE A 67 1.11 6.01 -5.39
CA ILE A 67 1.47 4.60 -5.21
C ILE A 67 2.37 4.11 -6.34
N SER A 68 2.02 4.39 -7.60
CA SER A 68 2.84 3.98 -8.75
C SER A 68 4.26 4.56 -8.70
N ASN A 69 4.38 5.86 -8.42
CA ASN A 69 5.67 6.55 -8.34
C ASN A 69 6.50 6.03 -7.16
N SER A 70 5.90 5.93 -5.97
CA SER A 70 6.59 5.48 -4.76
C SER A 70 6.92 3.98 -4.82
N SER A 71 6.13 3.15 -5.51
CA SER A 71 6.46 1.73 -5.77
C SER A 71 7.71 1.59 -6.64
N THR A 72 7.86 2.47 -7.63
CA THR A 72 9.07 2.51 -8.47
C THR A 72 10.29 2.90 -7.65
N LYS A 73 10.19 3.96 -6.82
CA LYS A 73 11.26 4.36 -5.89
C LYS A 73 11.59 3.23 -4.90
N PHE A 74 10.57 2.57 -4.35
CA PHE A 74 10.71 1.44 -3.44
C PHE A 74 11.52 0.31 -4.08
N ALA A 75 11.15 -0.13 -5.28
CA ALA A 75 11.87 -1.19 -5.99
C ALA A 75 13.35 -0.84 -6.24
N LEU A 76 13.62 0.40 -6.65
CA LEU A 76 14.99 0.89 -6.85
C LEU A 76 15.78 0.96 -5.53
N LEU A 77 15.13 1.44 -4.47
CA LEU A 77 15.74 1.56 -3.15
C LEU A 77 16.15 0.18 -2.61
N PHE A 78 15.26 -0.81 -2.68
CA PHE A 78 15.54 -2.17 -2.19
C PHE A 78 16.55 -2.93 -3.04
N LYS A 79 16.70 -2.60 -4.32
CA LYS A 79 17.82 -3.07 -5.14
C LYS A 79 19.17 -2.53 -4.66
N ALA A 80 19.20 -1.39 -3.99
CA ALA A 80 20.41 -0.74 -3.48
C ALA A 80 20.71 -1.06 -2.00
N SER A 81 19.99 -2.00 -1.38
CA SER A 81 20.15 -2.41 0.02
C SER A 81 20.03 -1.25 1.02
N PRO A 82 18.80 -0.78 1.30
CA PRO A 82 18.58 0.41 2.12
C PRO A 82 18.86 0.17 3.60
N ASN A 83 19.11 1.27 4.31
CA ASN A 83 19.06 1.26 5.78
C ASN A 83 17.60 1.39 6.29
N VAL A 84 17.44 1.27 7.61
CA VAL A 84 16.13 1.26 8.27
C VAL A 84 15.39 2.59 8.10
N GLU A 85 16.09 3.73 8.10
CA GLU A 85 15.48 5.05 7.93
C GLU A 85 14.93 5.23 6.53
N GLN A 86 15.70 4.83 5.51
CA GLN A 86 15.28 4.86 4.11
C GLN A 86 14.07 3.94 3.88
N ALA A 87 14.14 2.70 4.39
CA ALA A 87 13.04 1.74 4.32
C ALA A 87 11.78 2.27 5.00
N SER A 88 11.91 2.83 6.22
CA SER A 88 10.78 3.39 6.96
C SER A 88 10.17 4.59 6.24
N SER A 89 11.00 5.47 5.69
CA SER A 89 10.54 6.66 4.96
C SER A 89 9.70 6.29 3.74
N ILE A 90 10.18 5.38 2.89
CA ILE A 90 9.42 4.97 1.70
C ILE A 90 8.15 4.20 2.04
N CYS A 91 8.18 3.36 3.09
CA CYS A 91 6.99 2.65 3.55
C CYS A 91 5.94 3.64 4.06
N LYS A 92 6.33 4.67 4.83
CA LYS A 92 5.41 5.74 5.28
C LYS A 92 4.78 6.51 4.12
N GLU A 93 5.55 6.85 3.08
CA GLU A 93 5.04 7.52 1.87
C GLU A 93 3.97 6.66 1.17
N LEU A 94 4.23 5.35 1.06
CA LEU A 94 3.29 4.39 0.48
C LEU A 94 2.06 4.16 1.37
N SER A 95 2.22 3.97 2.69
CA SER A 95 1.13 3.83 3.67
C SER A 95 0.15 5.00 3.58
N SER A 96 0.67 6.24 3.58
CA SER A 96 -0.17 7.44 3.45
C SER A 96 -0.97 7.44 2.15
N SER A 97 -0.38 6.96 1.06
CA SER A 97 -1.07 6.88 -0.24
C SER A 97 -2.13 5.78 -0.26
N CYS A 98 -1.86 4.63 0.36
CA CYS A 98 -2.82 3.53 0.52
C CYS A 98 -4.01 3.92 1.40
N GLU A 99 -3.76 4.68 2.47
CA GLU A 99 -4.80 5.20 3.36
C GLU A 99 -5.71 6.21 2.62
N LYS A 100 -5.11 7.15 1.88
CA LYS A 100 -5.86 8.10 1.04
C LYS A 100 -6.73 7.39 0.02
N LEU A 101 -6.19 6.37 -0.66
CA LEU A 101 -6.93 5.56 -1.63
C LEU A 101 -8.11 4.86 -0.96
N SER A 102 -7.87 4.18 0.17
CA SER A 102 -8.89 3.46 0.94
C SER A 102 -9.99 4.40 1.42
N THR A 103 -9.64 5.53 1.99
CA THR A 103 -10.59 6.53 2.48
C THR A 103 -11.43 7.13 1.35
N ALA A 104 -10.81 7.45 0.21
CA ALA A 104 -11.53 8.02 -0.92
C ALA A 104 -12.53 7.02 -1.53
N VAL A 105 -12.16 5.74 -1.61
CA VAL A 105 -13.08 4.67 -2.06
C VAL A 105 -14.28 4.54 -1.12
N ARG A 106 -14.06 4.63 0.20
CA ARG A 106 -15.12 4.51 1.23
C ARG A 106 -16.20 5.57 1.13
N ILE A 107 -15.81 6.79 0.75
CA ILE A 107 -16.74 7.91 0.66
C ILE A 107 -17.47 7.99 -0.69
N LEU A 108 -17.08 7.19 -1.70
CA LEU A 108 -17.72 7.22 -3.03
C LEU A 108 -19.25 7.05 -2.96
N LEU A 109 -19.76 6.06 -2.22
CA LEU A 109 -21.21 5.86 -2.06
C LEU A 109 -21.87 7.03 -1.33
N PRO A 110 -21.39 7.47 -0.15
CA PRO A 110 -21.87 8.69 0.50
C PRO A 110 -21.84 9.94 -0.38
N CYS A 111 -20.87 10.07 -1.29
CA CYS A 111 -20.74 11.20 -2.21
C CYS A 111 -21.67 11.10 -3.43
N GLY A 112 -22.49 10.06 -3.54
CA GLY A 112 -23.48 9.89 -4.61
C GLY A 112 -22.97 9.14 -5.84
N SER A 113 -21.87 8.39 -5.74
CA SER A 113 -21.49 7.46 -6.81
C SER A 113 -22.56 6.37 -6.98
N SER A 114 -22.71 5.90 -8.22
CA SER A 114 -23.57 4.76 -8.48
C SER A 114 -22.95 3.47 -7.94
N GLN A 115 -23.79 2.50 -7.57
CA GLN A 115 -23.34 1.19 -7.10
C GLN A 115 -22.36 0.51 -8.07
N PRO A 116 -22.58 0.50 -9.40
CA PRO A 116 -21.62 -0.06 -10.35
C PRO A 116 -20.27 0.68 -10.37
N LEU A 117 -20.28 2.01 -10.27
CA LEU A 117 -19.04 2.80 -10.22
C LEU A 117 -18.24 2.50 -8.95
N TYR A 118 -18.91 2.47 -7.80
CA TYR A 118 -18.31 2.10 -6.52
C TYR A 118 -17.68 0.70 -6.56
N GLN A 119 -18.43 -0.30 -7.04
CA GLN A 119 -17.93 -1.68 -7.14
C GLN A 119 -16.72 -1.78 -8.06
N ASN A 120 -16.75 -1.10 -9.22
CA ASN A 120 -15.65 -1.10 -10.16
C ASN A 120 -14.41 -0.42 -9.56
N LEU A 121 -14.55 0.77 -8.97
CA LEU A 121 -13.44 1.49 -8.36
C LEU A 121 -12.85 0.71 -7.17
N THR A 122 -13.69 0.15 -6.31
CA THR A 122 -13.24 -0.67 -5.18
C THR A 122 -12.45 -1.90 -5.66
N LYS A 123 -12.94 -2.60 -6.68
CA LYS A 123 -12.25 -3.75 -7.27
C LYS A 123 -10.87 -3.36 -7.83
N ASN A 124 -10.80 -2.25 -8.57
CA ASN A 124 -9.54 -1.79 -9.18
C ASN A 124 -8.54 -1.28 -8.13
N CYS A 125 -8.98 -0.48 -7.16
CA CYS A 125 -8.13 0.00 -6.08
C CYS A 125 -7.57 -1.16 -5.24
N ARG A 126 -8.40 -2.17 -4.96
CA ARG A 126 -7.94 -3.40 -4.30
C ARG A 126 -6.89 -4.15 -5.13
N ALA A 127 -7.04 -4.19 -6.45
CA ALA A 127 -6.04 -4.81 -7.32
C ALA A 127 -4.69 -4.08 -7.24
N VAL A 128 -4.70 -2.75 -7.21
CA VAL A 128 -3.49 -1.93 -7.01
C VAL A 128 -2.81 -2.26 -5.68
N LEU A 129 -3.57 -2.27 -4.58
CA LEU A 129 -3.02 -2.61 -3.26
C LEU A 129 -2.45 -4.05 -3.21
N ARG A 130 -3.06 -5.01 -3.90
CA ARG A 130 -2.51 -6.37 -3.99
C ARG A 130 -1.21 -6.44 -4.80
N CYS A 131 -1.09 -5.68 -5.87
CA CYS A 131 0.16 -5.59 -6.62
C CYS A 131 1.28 -4.99 -5.76
N LEU A 132 0.97 -3.95 -4.97
CA LEU A 132 1.90 -3.38 -4.01
C LEU A 132 2.31 -4.39 -2.93
N LEU A 133 1.36 -5.12 -2.35
CA LEU A 133 1.64 -6.18 -1.37
C LEU A 133 2.56 -7.26 -1.95
N ALA A 134 2.31 -7.68 -3.19
CA ALA A 134 3.17 -8.66 -3.87
C ALA A 134 4.60 -8.13 -4.06
N LEU A 135 4.74 -6.84 -4.42
CA LEU A 135 6.04 -6.18 -4.53
C LEU A 135 6.76 -6.16 -3.17
N VAL A 136 6.09 -5.76 -2.09
CA VAL A 136 6.66 -5.72 -0.73
C VAL A 136 7.13 -7.11 -0.30
N ARG A 137 6.30 -8.13 -0.50
CA ARG A 137 6.65 -9.53 -0.17
C ARG A 137 7.85 -10.01 -0.98
N ALA A 138 7.91 -9.72 -2.28
CA ALA A 138 9.05 -10.06 -3.13
C ALA A 138 10.33 -9.37 -2.64
N SER A 139 10.28 -8.06 -2.36
CA SER A 139 11.42 -7.31 -1.83
C SER A 139 11.87 -7.82 -0.46
N THR A 140 10.94 -8.23 0.40
CA THR A 140 11.25 -8.84 1.71
C THR A 140 12.02 -10.15 1.54
N MET A 141 11.58 -11.03 0.63
CA MET A 141 12.26 -12.30 0.37
C MET A 141 13.66 -12.10 -0.21
N GLU A 142 13.81 -11.20 -1.20
CA GLU A 142 15.11 -10.93 -1.82
C GLU A 142 16.08 -10.27 -0.84
N PHE A 143 15.62 -9.33 -0.02
CA PHE A 143 16.45 -8.70 1.01
C PHE A 143 16.88 -9.71 2.09
N ALA A 144 15.99 -10.60 2.52
CA ALA A 144 16.31 -11.66 3.47
C ALA A 144 17.37 -12.64 2.91
N LYS A 145 17.29 -13.02 1.62
CA LYS A 145 18.32 -13.84 0.96
C LYS A 145 19.68 -13.14 0.93
N GLY A 146 19.69 -11.85 0.59
CA GLY A 146 20.91 -11.03 0.56
C GLY A 146 21.56 -10.88 1.94
N ALA A 147 20.75 -10.78 3.00
CA ALA A 147 21.24 -10.66 4.38
C ALA A 147 21.85 -11.96 4.92
N GLY A 148 21.35 -13.13 4.48
CA GLY A 148 21.83 -14.44 4.92
C GLY A 148 23.04 -15.01 4.15
N GLY A 149 23.50 -14.34 3.09
CA GLY A 149 24.57 -14.82 2.20
C GLY A 149 26.00 -14.47 2.62
N THR A 150 26.19 -13.65 3.67
CA THR A 150 27.50 -13.07 4.04
C THR A 150 28.27 -13.88 5.08
N GLU A 151 28.04 -15.20 5.20
CA GLU A 151 28.78 -16.09 6.13
C GLU A 151 29.51 -17.27 5.43
N ALA A 152 29.54 -17.35 4.09
CA ALA A 152 30.07 -18.52 3.39
C ALA A 152 31.24 -18.26 2.40
N GLU A 153 32.05 -17.23 2.62
CA GLU A 153 33.28 -17.03 1.83
C GLU A 153 34.47 -16.65 2.74
N ALA A 154 34.83 -17.57 3.63
CA ALA A 154 36.09 -17.55 4.37
C ALA A 154 36.46 -18.95 4.88
N VAL A 155 36.66 -19.92 3.97
CA VAL A 155 37.49 -21.12 4.22
C VAL A 155 38.20 -21.52 2.93
#